data_AF-A0ABC9XFD3-F1
#
_entry.id   AF-A0ABC9XFD3-F1
#
_cell.length_a   1.000
_cell.length_b   1.000
_cell.length_c   1.000
_cell.angle_alpha   90.00
_cell.angle_beta   90.00
_cell.angle_gamma   90.00
#
_symmetry.space_group_name_H-M   'P 1'
#
loop_
_entity.id
_entity.type
_entity.pdbx_description
1 polymer ?
#
loop_
_entity_poly.entity_id
_entity_poly.type
_entity_poly.pdbx_seq_one_letter_code
_entity_poly.pdbx_strand_id
1 'polypeptide(L)'
;MTRPCRPQVTAEEIGSQVALEYGQAMTVRVCKADGETMPVVVVQNASVLELKKALRRHVQLRQARQGGVQHLSWKYIWRTYHLTYAGEKLADDRKKLREYGIRNRDEVSFIKKLRK
;
A
#
# COMPACT_ATOMS: atom_id res chain seq x y z
N MET A 1 36.09 -6.14 -14.45
CA MET A 1 35.74 -4.83 -13.85
C MET A 1 34.23 -4.65 -13.94
N THR A 2 33.52 -4.99 -12.88
CA THR A 2 32.05 -4.87 -12.79
C THR A 2 31.68 -3.40 -12.68
N ARG A 3 30.93 -2.90 -13.66
CA ARG A 3 30.38 -1.54 -13.64
C ARG A 3 29.43 -1.41 -12.44
N PRO A 4 29.48 -0.31 -11.66
CA PRO A 4 28.49 -0.07 -10.63
C PRO A 4 27.12 0.14 -11.30
N CYS A 5 26.16 -0.69 -10.94
CA CYS A 5 24.76 -0.52 -11.33
C CYS A 5 24.31 0.85 -10.82
N ARG A 6 24.04 1.77 -11.76
CA ARG A 6 23.37 3.03 -11.46
C ARG A 6 22.09 2.73 -10.67
N PRO A 7 21.79 3.44 -9.57
CA PRO A 7 20.46 3.35 -8.99
C PRO A 7 19.49 3.84 -10.07
N GLN A 8 18.68 2.94 -10.61
CA GLN A 8 17.54 3.31 -11.44
C GLN A 8 16.51 3.95 -10.50
N VAL A 9 16.70 5.24 -10.25
CA VAL A 9 15.69 6.10 -9.67
C VAL A 9 14.47 5.98 -10.57
N THR A 10 13.47 5.25 -10.09
CA THR A 10 12.27 5.01 -10.88
C THR A 10 11.43 6.28 -10.80
N ALA A 11 10.87 6.74 -11.92
CA ALA A 11 10.22 8.04 -12.06
C ALA A 11 9.11 8.36 -11.02
N GLU A 12 8.65 7.38 -10.23
CA GLU A 12 7.65 7.56 -9.16
C GLU A 12 8.24 7.67 -7.74
N GLU A 13 9.53 7.40 -7.51
CA GLU A 13 10.21 7.91 -6.31
C GLU A 13 10.15 9.43 -6.30
N ILE A 14 10.33 10.03 -7.48
CA ILE A 14 10.13 11.45 -7.72
C ILE A 14 8.65 11.82 -7.52
N GLY A 15 7.67 11.04 -8.00
CA GLY A 15 6.24 11.29 -7.77
C GLY A 15 5.79 11.19 -6.29
N SER A 16 6.40 10.29 -5.53
CA SER A 16 6.20 10.18 -4.07
C SER A 16 6.90 11.32 -3.31
N GLN A 17 8.03 11.83 -3.85
CA GLN A 17 8.72 13.03 -3.36
C GLN A 17 7.89 14.30 -3.65
N VAL A 18 7.26 14.39 -4.83
CA VAL A 18 6.39 15.49 -5.24
C VAL A 18 5.12 15.55 -4.35
N ALA A 19 4.48 14.42 -4.06
CA ALA A 19 3.31 14.40 -3.17
C ALA A 19 3.67 14.69 -1.69
N LEU A 20 4.90 14.35 -1.26
CA LEU A 20 5.47 14.78 0.02
C LEU A 20 5.72 16.29 0.05
N GLU A 21 6.25 16.86 -1.03
CA GLU A 21 6.58 18.29 -1.18
C GLU A 21 5.33 19.19 -1.12
N TYR A 22 4.17 18.72 -1.58
CA TYR A 22 2.90 19.49 -1.50
C TYR A 22 2.13 19.31 -0.18
N GLY A 23 2.65 18.54 0.80
CA GLY A 23 1.98 18.35 2.10
C GLY A 23 0.62 17.63 2.03
N GLN A 24 0.28 17.03 0.88
CA GLN A 24 -1.00 16.38 0.63
C GLN A 24 -0.95 14.86 0.77
N ALA A 25 0.19 14.29 1.14
CA ALA A 25 0.35 12.86 1.36
C ALA A 25 0.17 12.47 2.84
N MET A 26 -0.32 11.26 3.07
CA MET A 26 -0.34 10.59 4.36
C MET A 26 0.21 9.18 4.23
N THR A 27 0.88 8.70 5.27
CA THR A 27 1.37 7.33 5.34
C THR A 27 0.36 6.47 6.08
N VAL A 28 -0.10 5.40 5.45
CA VAL A 28 -0.92 4.36 6.08
C VAL A 28 -0.05 3.13 6.29
N ARG A 29 0.01 2.62 7.51
CA ARG A 29 0.77 1.44 7.87
C ARG A 29 -0.08 0.20 7.60
N VAL A 30 0.30 -0.60 6.62
CA VAL A 30 -0.43 -1.84 6.30
C VAL A 30 0.26 -3.00 7.00
N CYS A 31 -0.40 -3.57 8.00
CA CYS A 31 0.06 -4.74 8.75
C CYS A 31 -0.33 -6.03 8.03
N LYS A 32 0.68 -6.83 7.69
CA LYS A 32 0.50 -8.20 7.20
C LYS A 32 0.22 -9.16 8.36
N ALA A 33 -0.22 -10.37 8.00
CA ALA A 33 -0.50 -11.43 8.96
C ALA A 33 0.76 -12.01 9.65
N ASP A 34 1.94 -11.80 9.08
CA ASP A 34 3.24 -12.20 9.63
C ASP A 34 3.83 -11.18 10.62
N GLY A 35 3.12 -10.08 10.88
CA GLY A 35 3.59 -8.99 11.74
C GLY A 35 4.47 -7.96 11.03
N GLU A 36 4.76 -8.12 9.73
CA GLU A 36 5.46 -7.10 8.95
C GLU A 36 4.52 -5.92 8.66
N THR A 37 5.00 -4.70 8.93
CA THR A 37 4.28 -3.47 8.63
C THR A 37 4.86 -2.76 7.42
N MET A 38 4.01 -2.44 6.44
CA MET A 38 4.40 -1.77 5.20
C MET A 38 3.91 -0.31 5.20
N PRO A 39 4.79 0.70 5.18
CA PRO A 39 4.38 2.10 5.12
C PRO A 39 3.98 2.46 3.68
N VAL A 40 2.68 2.55 3.42
CA VAL A 40 2.13 2.91 2.11
C VAL A 40 1.78 4.40 2.11
N VAL A 41 2.32 5.14 1.16
CA VAL A 41 2.03 6.58 0.99
C VAL A 41 0.85 6.75 0.05
N VAL A 42 -0.14 7.53 0.47
CA VAL A 42 -1.35 7.87 -0.30
C VAL A 42 -1.67 9.36 -0.14
N VAL A 43 -2.51 9.92 -1.00
CA VAL A 43 -3.02 11.29 -0.80
C VAL A 43 -4.00 11.36 0.36
N GLN A 44 -4.06 12.50 1.05
CA GLN A 44 -4.88 12.73 2.24
C GLN A 44 -6.36 12.42 2.01
N ASN A 45 -6.88 12.67 0.81
CA ASN A 45 -8.28 12.41 0.42
C ASN A 45 -8.45 11.12 -0.40
N ALA A 46 -7.51 10.19 -0.31
CA ALA A 46 -7.54 8.92 -1.05
C ALA A 46 -8.78 8.09 -0.67
N SER A 47 -9.28 7.33 -1.65
CA SER A 47 -10.25 6.27 -1.43
C SER A 47 -9.58 4.95 -1.07
N VAL A 48 -10.39 4.00 -0.62
CA VAL A 48 -9.94 2.61 -0.38
C VAL A 48 -9.32 2.01 -1.66
N LEU A 49 -9.87 2.31 -2.83
CA LEU A 49 -9.30 1.86 -4.11
C LEU A 49 -7.89 2.38 -4.32
N GLU A 50 -7.65 3.66 -4.04
CA GLU A 50 -6.33 4.27 -4.18
C GLU A 50 -5.33 3.68 -3.18
N LEU A 51 -5.75 3.37 -1.95
CA LEU A 51 -4.92 2.64 -0.99
C LEU A 51 -4.53 1.25 -1.51
N LYS A 52 -5.48 0.49 -2.06
CA LYS A 52 -5.22 -0.85 -2.64
C LYS A 52 -4.25 -0.78 -3.82
N LYS A 53 -4.40 0.22 -4.70
CA LYS A 53 -3.48 0.46 -5.82
C LYS A 53 -2.09 0.85 -5.32
N ALA A 54 -2.00 1.77 -4.36
CA ALA A 54 -0.73 2.20 -3.77
C ALA A 54 0.00 1.03 -3.09
N LEU A 55 -0.71 0.19 -2.35
CA LEU A 55 -0.13 -1.01 -1.74
C LEU A 55 0.39 -2.01 -2.80
N ARG A 56 -0.39 -2.23 -3.87
CA ARG A 56 0.04 -3.07 -4.99
C ARG A 56 1.36 -2.58 -5.59
N ARG A 57 1.44 -1.28 -5.87
CA ARG A 57 2.64 -0.65 -6.42
C ARG A 57 3.81 -0.73 -5.45
N HIS A 58 3.58 -0.43 -4.17
CA HIS A 58 4.61 -0.48 -3.13
C HIS A 58 5.28 -1.86 -3.07
N VAL A 59 4.50 -2.94 -3.03
CA VAL A 59 5.03 -4.31 -3.02
C VAL A 59 5.78 -4.63 -4.32
N GLN A 60 5.23 -4.26 -5.48
CA GLN A 60 5.86 -4.51 -6.77
C GLN A 60 7.23 -3.82 -6.88
N LEU A 61 7.34 -2.57 -6.44
CA LEU A 61 8.59 -1.81 -6.40
C LEU A 61 9.60 -2.41 -5.42
N ARG A 62 9.15 -2.81 -4.22
CA ARG A 62 10.00 -3.46 -3.22
C ARG A 62 10.61 -4.75 -3.76
N GLN A 63 9.82 -5.58 -4.46
CA GLN A 63 10.31 -6.83 -5.05
C GLN A 63 11.30 -6.59 -6.19
N ALA A 64 11.02 -5.65 -7.09
CA ALA A 64 11.92 -5.30 -8.19
C ALA A 64 13.31 -4.87 -7.67
N ARG A 65 13.38 -4.13 -6.56
CA ARG A 65 14.64 -3.72 -5.91
C ARG A 65 15.39 -4.86 -5.24
N GLN A 66 14.67 -5.84 -4.72
CA GLN A 66 15.24 -7.02 -4.08
C GLN A 66 15.67 -8.11 -5.09
N GLY A 67 15.59 -7.83 -6.40
CA GLY A 67 15.91 -8.78 -7.45
C GLY A 67 14.92 -9.95 -7.58
N GLY A 68 13.76 -9.85 -6.93
CA GLY A 68 12.74 -10.90 -6.92
C GLY A 68 11.65 -10.67 -7.96
N VAL A 69 11.25 -11.72 -8.66
CA VAL A 69 10.13 -11.73 -9.63
C VAL A 69 8.93 -12.51 -9.07
N GLN A 70 8.59 -12.30 -7.79
CA GLN A 70 7.44 -13.00 -7.20
C GLN A 70 6.12 -12.37 -7.66
N HIS A 71 5.48 -12.97 -8.65
CA HIS A 71 4.16 -12.54 -9.10
C HIS A 71 3.09 -12.77 -8.02
N LEU A 72 2.83 -11.76 -7.20
CA LEU A 72 1.71 -11.78 -6.27
C LEU A 72 0.40 -11.60 -7.05
N SER A 73 -0.48 -12.59 -6.97
CA SER A 73 -1.83 -12.48 -7.53
C SER A 73 -2.68 -11.56 -6.64
N TRP A 74 -2.67 -10.27 -6.96
CA TRP A 74 -3.51 -9.28 -6.27
C TRP A 74 -5.00 -9.63 -6.34
N LYS A 75 -5.44 -10.23 -7.45
CA LYS A 75 -6.80 -10.77 -7.58
C LYS A 75 -7.07 -11.83 -6.50
N TYR A 76 -6.12 -12.73 -6.23
CA TYR A 76 -6.25 -13.68 -5.13
C TYR A 76 -6.27 -12.98 -3.78
N ILE A 77 -5.35 -12.03 -3.53
CA ILE A 77 -5.27 -11.31 -2.25
C ILE A 77 -6.60 -10.60 -1.93
N TRP A 78 -7.15 -9.80 -2.85
CA TRP A 78 -8.41 -9.08 -2.63
C TRP A 78 -9.62 -10.01 -2.56
N ARG A 79 -9.55 -11.20 -3.17
CA ARG A 79 -10.58 -12.22 -3.01
C ARG A 79 -10.50 -12.90 -1.65
N THR A 80 -9.30 -13.15 -1.13
CA THR A 80 -9.05 -13.96 0.07
C THR A 80 -9.00 -13.13 1.36
N TYR A 81 -8.65 -11.85 1.27
CA TYR A 81 -8.46 -10.96 2.42
C TYR A 81 -9.30 -9.68 2.31
N HIS A 82 -9.65 -9.11 3.46
CA HIS A 82 -10.10 -7.72 3.58
C HIS A 82 -9.02 -6.88 4.25
N LEU A 83 -8.97 -5.59 3.92
CA LEU A 83 -8.34 -4.61 4.78
C LEU A 83 -9.35 -4.22 5.87
N THR A 84 -8.88 -4.10 7.10
CA THR A 84 -9.67 -3.66 8.24
C THR A 84 -8.98 -2.55 9.00
N TYR A 85 -9.77 -1.60 9.50
CA TYR A 85 -9.35 -0.54 10.39
C TYR A 85 -10.30 -0.51 11.58
N ALA A 86 -9.78 -0.56 12.81
CA ALA A 86 -10.59 -0.56 14.04
C ALA A 86 -11.78 -1.55 14.03
N GLY A 87 -11.62 -2.72 13.40
CA GLY A 87 -12.68 -3.74 13.26
C GLY A 87 -13.65 -3.50 12.09
N GLU A 88 -13.64 -2.33 11.46
CA GLU A 88 -14.43 -2.04 10.26
C GLU A 88 -13.69 -2.52 8.99
N LYS A 89 -14.42 -3.17 8.07
CA LYS A 89 -13.87 -3.63 6.78
C LYS A 89 -13.89 -2.50 5.76
N LEU A 90 -12.75 -2.25 5.13
CA LEU A 90 -12.62 -1.33 3.99
C LEU A 90 -13.15 -2.02 2.71
N ALA A 91 -14.48 -2.20 2.66
CA ALA A 91 -15.17 -2.92 1.59
C ALA A 91 -15.59 -2.00 0.43
N ASP A 92 -15.85 -0.72 0.70
CA ASP A 92 -16.26 0.25 -0.31
C ASP A 92 -15.03 0.94 -0.92
N ASP A 93 -14.78 0.65 -2.19
CA ASP A 93 -13.67 1.20 -2.98
C ASP A 93 -13.80 2.71 -3.26
N ARG A 94 -15.01 3.27 -3.16
CA ARG A 94 -15.30 4.69 -3.44
C ARG A 94 -15.21 5.56 -2.18
N LYS A 95 -15.47 4.99 -1.00
CA LYS A 95 -15.41 5.71 0.28
C LYS A 95 -13.97 6.15 0.59
N LYS A 96 -13.81 7.39 1.09
CA LYS A 96 -12.51 7.94 1.44
C LYS A 96 -11.97 7.31 2.73
N LEU A 97 -10.66 7.21 2.84
CA LEU A 97 -10.00 6.69 4.05
C LEU A 97 -10.38 7.51 5.30
N ARG A 98 -10.51 8.82 5.15
CA ARG A 98 -10.94 9.73 6.23
C ARG A 98 -12.36 9.46 6.73
N GLU A 99 -13.24 8.98 5.86
CA GLU A 99 -14.62 8.64 6.24
C GLU A 99 -14.70 7.34 7.06
N TYR A 100 -13.64 6.55 7.05
CA TYR A 100 -13.41 5.44 8.00
C TYR A 100 -12.69 5.89 9.27
N GLY A 101 -12.32 7.17 9.39
CA GLY A 101 -11.53 7.69 10.50
C GLY A 101 -10.03 7.43 10.39
N ILE A 102 -9.52 6.98 9.23
CA ILE A 102 -8.10 6.71 9.01
C ILE A 102 -7.35 8.02 8.77
N ARG A 103 -6.30 8.24 9.54
CA ARG A 103 -5.43 9.42 9.53
C ARG A 103 -3.99 9.04 9.19
N ASN A 104 -3.11 10.05 9.19
CA ASN A 104 -1.71 9.84 8.95
C ASN A 104 -1.08 8.97 10.06
N ARG A 105 -0.32 7.97 9.64
CA ARG A 105 0.36 6.94 10.46
C ARG A 105 -0.54 5.91 11.12
N ASP A 106 -1.84 5.90 10.80
CA ASP A 106 -2.75 4.86 11.28
C ASP A 106 -2.46 3.51 10.63
N GLU A 107 -2.88 2.46 11.32
CA GLU A 107 -2.62 1.07 10.98
C GLU A 107 -3.86 0.37 10.44
N VAL A 108 -3.72 -0.27 9.28
CA VAL A 108 -4.74 -1.13 8.69
C VAL A 108 -4.19 -2.54 8.56
N SER A 109 -5.01 -3.53 8.83
CA SER A 109 -4.57 -4.93 8.87
C SER A 109 -5.28 -5.77 7.82
N PHE A 110 -4.60 -6.80 7.32
CA PHE A 110 -5.25 -7.84 6.52
C PHE A 110 -5.96 -8.85 7.42
N ILE A 111 -7.26 -9.04 7.18
CA ILE A 111 -8.03 -10.15 7.78
C ILE A 111 -8.43 -11.15 6.71
N LYS A 112 -8.25 -12.45 7.00
CA LYS A 112 -8.67 -13.53 6.10
C LYS A 112 -10.20 -13.57 6.05
N LYS A 113 -10.77 -13.67 4.85
CA LYS A 113 -12.21 -13.93 4.69
C LYS A 113 -12.48 -15.35 5.14
N LEU A 114 -13.30 -15.51 6.19
CA LEU A 114 -13.86 -16.80 6.55
C LEU A 114 -14.75 -17.25 5.38
N ARG A 115 -14.32 -18.31 4.69
CA ARG A 115 -15.22 -19.03 3.77
C ARG A 115 -16.07 -19.95 4.66
N LYS A 116 -17.39 -19.82 4.57
CA LYS A 116 -18.30 -20.89 5.00
C LYS A 116 -18.11 -22.08 4.06
#